data_AF-A0A8J1JIX7-F1
#
_entry.id   AF-A0A8J1JIX7-F1
#
_cell.length_a   1.000
_cell.length_b   1.000
_cell.length_c   1.000
_cell.angle_alpha   90.00
_cell.angle_beta   90.00
_cell.angle_gamma   90.00
#
_symmetry.space_group_name_H-M   'P 1'
#
loop_
_entity.id
_entity.type
_entity.pdbx_description
1 polymer ?
#
loop_
_entity_poly.entity_id
_entity_poly.type
_entity_poly.pdbx_seq_one_letter_code
_entity_poly.pdbx_strand_id
1 'polypeptide(L)'
;MMTLMWGPLLLTLSATTLISHGDVVPEEPEFVLVDTNLCPMDVDYPRCGIDPIAGKPQCQTHTDCKGAERCCFSGCRKRCLLPLLDKSGPCPPFNETLCTDPGGQLPECHRDEQCPGATRCCKRCRWECA
;
A
#
# COMPACT_ATOMS: atom_id res chain seq x y z
N MET A 1 34.23 35.87 70.55
CA MET A 1 33.00 36.65 70.82
C MET A 1 31.88 36.03 70.01
N MET A 2 30.89 35.45 70.71
CA MET A 2 29.67 34.90 70.11
C MET A 2 28.82 36.00 69.49
N THR A 3 28.28 35.75 68.31
CA THR A 3 26.91 36.16 67.95
C THR A 3 26.31 35.08 67.04
N LEU A 4 25.51 34.20 67.64
CA LEU A 4 24.44 33.46 66.97
C LEU A 4 23.25 34.42 66.83
N MET A 5 22.58 34.47 65.68
CA MET A 5 21.16 34.83 65.57
C MET A 5 20.57 34.07 64.37
N TRP A 6 19.48 33.34 64.61
CA TRP A 6 18.80 32.41 63.70
C TRP A 6 17.63 33.08 62.93
N GLY A 7 17.35 32.58 61.72
CA GLY A 7 16.00 32.53 61.10
C GLY A 7 15.83 33.30 59.77
N PRO A 8 14.76 33.06 59.00
CA PRO A 8 14.36 31.78 58.38
C PRO A 8 14.09 31.91 56.85
N LEU A 9 14.02 30.74 56.18
CA LEU A 9 13.15 30.36 55.06
C LEU A 9 12.69 31.46 54.06
N LEU A 10 13.02 31.31 52.76
CA LEU A 10 12.07 31.46 51.63
C LEU A 10 12.71 31.01 50.30
N LEU A 11 12.16 29.92 49.77
CA LEU A 11 12.35 29.46 48.39
C LEU A 11 11.86 30.53 47.41
N THR A 12 12.64 30.86 46.39
CA THR A 12 12.08 31.12 45.05
C THR A 12 12.96 30.47 43.98
N LEU A 13 12.46 29.33 43.49
CA LEU A 13 12.81 28.77 42.18
C LEU A 13 12.34 29.71 41.07
N SER A 14 12.89 29.47 39.88
CA SER A 14 12.49 29.99 38.55
C SER A 14 13.24 31.25 38.09
N ALA A 15 13.72 31.36 36.85
CA ALA A 15 13.44 30.58 35.66
C ALA A 15 14.68 30.57 34.77
N THR A 16 15.29 29.41 34.54
CA THR A 16 16.10 29.23 33.33
C THR A 16 15.13 29.27 32.15
N THR A 17 15.10 30.39 31.42
CA THR A 17 14.42 30.50 30.14
C THR A 17 15.13 29.58 29.14
N LEU A 18 14.77 28.30 29.17
CA LEU A 18 14.98 27.40 28.04
C LEU A 18 14.03 27.90 26.95
N ILE A 19 14.57 28.68 26.02
CA ILE A 19 13.93 28.88 24.73
C ILE A 19 13.99 27.51 24.05
N SER A 20 12.97 26.67 24.28
CA SER A 20 12.68 25.60 23.36
C SER A 20 12.21 26.28 22.08
N HIS A 21 13.10 26.40 21.10
CA HIS A 21 12.67 26.42 19.71
C HIS A 21 12.02 25.05 19.49
N GLY A 22 10.74 24.94 19.83
CA GLY A 22 9.91 23.89 19.30
C GLY A 22 9.88 24.14 17.81
N ASP A 23 10.54 23.26 17.06
CA ASP A 23 10.26 23.11 15.65
C ASP A 23 8.78 22.73 15.55
N VAL A 24 7.93 23.74 15.38
CA VAL A 24 6.58 23.56 14.85
C VAL A 24 6.80 23.17 13.40
N VAL A 25 7.02 21.86 13.18
CA VAL A 25 6.94 21.27 11.86
C VAL A 25 5.46 21.33 11.48
N PRO A 26 5.10 22.10 10.42
CA PRO A 26 3.72 22.22 9.98
C PRO A 26 3.11 20.85 9.69
N GLU A 27 1.85 20.74 10.08
CA GLU A 27 0.99 19.58 9.91
C GLU A 27 0.74 19.32 8.42
N GLU A 28 1.67 18.62 7.80
CA GLU A 28 1.45 17.92 6.54
C GLU A 28 1.89 16.47 6.78
N PRO A 29 1.05 15.57 7.33
CA PRO A 29 1.16 14.20 6.90
C PRO A 29 0.74 14.25 5.44
N GLU A 30 1.70 14.34 4.51
CA GLU A 30 1.43 13.98 3.12
C GLU A 30 0.67 12.66 3.18
N PHE A 31 -0.55 12.75 2.68
CA PHE A 31 -1.65 11.82 2.88
C PHE A 31 -1.43 10.55 2.06
N VAL A 32 -0.26 9.92 2.16
CA VAL A 32 -0.07 8.56 1.69
C VAL A 32 -0.12 7.67 2.92
N LEU A 33 -1.35 7.47 3.39
CA LEU A 33 -1.70 6.21 4.04
C LEU A 33 -1.36 5.11 3.02
N VAL A 34 -0.08 4.69 2.97
CA VAL A 34 0.31 3.41 2.38
C VAL A 34 -0.25 2.38 3.35
N ASP A 35 -1.56 2.19 3.28
CA ASP A 35 -2.22 1.12 4.00
C ASP A 35 -1.55 -0.17 3.53
N THR A 36 -0.98 -0.88 4.49
CA THR A 36 -0.09 -2.02 4.31
C THR A 36 -0.78 -3.23 3.66
N ASN A 37 -1.89 -3.07 2.94
CA ASN A 37 -2.70 -4.14 2.35
C ASN A 37 -3.27 -3.82 0.95
N LEU A 38 -2.54 -3.08 0.11
CA LEU A 38 -2.96 -2.80 -1.28
C LEU A 38 -2.77 -4.01 -2.19
N CYS A 39 -3.48 -5.11 -1.93
CA CYS A 39 -3.48 -6.29 -2.79
C CYS A 39 -4.46 -6.12 -3.96
N PRO A 40 -4.09 -6.55 -5.19
CA PRO A 40 -5.03 -6.62 -6.29
C PRO A 40 -6.19 -7.57 -5.97
N MET A 41 -7.39 -7.20 -6.42
CA MET A 41 -8.57 -8.05 -6.32
C MET A 41 -8.49 -9.23 -7.30
N ASP A 42 -9.10 -10.36 -6.92
CA ASP A 42 -9.27 -11.46 -7.85
C ASP A 42 -10.25 -11.08 -8.98
N VAL A 43 -9.98 -11.62 -10.18
CA VAL A 43 -10.75 -11.28 -11.39
C VAL A 43 -12.13 -11.90 -11.36
N ASP A 44 -12.13 -13.21 -11.16
CA ASP A 44 -13.29 -14.01 -10.86
C ASP A 44 -13.10 -14.54 -9.45
N TYR A 45 -14.12 -14.43 -8.59
CA TYR A 45 -14.04 -14.97 -7.24
C TYR A 45 -13.94 -16.50 -7.32
N PRO A 46 -12.77 -17.09 -7.03
CA PRO A 46 -12.55 -18.50 -7.25
C PRO A 46 -13.32 -19.32 -6.21
N ARG A 47 -13.82 -20.50 -6.59
CA ARG A 47 -14.47 -21.42 -5.64
C ARG A 47 -13.42 -22.32 -4.99
N CYS A 48 -12.76 -21.75 -3.99
CA CYS A 48 -11.73 -22.44 -3.23
C CYS A 48 -12.25 -23.73 -2.60
N GLY A 49 -11.48 -24.81 -2.74
CA GLY A 49 -11.82 -26.13 -2.21
C GLY A 49 -12.50 -27.08 -3.21
N ILE A 50 -12.97 -26.57 -4.35
CA ILE A 50 -13.42 -27.40 -5.49
C ILE A 50 -12.39 -27.36 -6.62
N ASP A 51 -11.75 -26.20 -6.82
CA ASP A 51 -10.70 -26.05 -7.81
C ASP A 51 -9.40 -26.73 -7.34
N PRO A 52 -8.75 -27.57 -8.17
CA PRO A 52 -7.46 -28.19 -7.84
C PRO A 52 -6.31 -27.16 -7.66
N ILE A 53 -6.58 -25.87 -7.88
CA ILE A 53 -5.65 -24.74 -7.73
C ILE A 53 -5.59 -24.23 -6.28
N ALA A 54 -6.12 -24.96 -5.30
CA ALA A 54 -5.72 -24.81 -3.90
C ALA A 54 -4.27 -25.32 -3.72
N GLY A 55 -3.32 -24.66 -4.37
CA GLY A 55 -1.90 -24.97 -4.32
C GLY A 55 -1.24 -24.44 -3.05
N LYS A 56 -0.04 -24.96 -2.74
CA LYS A 56 0.79 -24.47 -1.63
C LYS A 56 0.99 -22.95 -1.72
N PRO A 57 0.92 -22.20 -0.60
CA PRO A 57 1.24 -20.77 -0.61
C PRO A 57 2.67 -20.52 -1.08
N GLN A 58 2.87 -19.47 -1.89
CA GLN A 58 4.18 -19.02 -2.35
C GLN A 58 4.94 -18.23 -1.28
N CYS A 59 4.20 -17.54 -0.42
CA CYS A 59 4.71 -16.69 0.66
C CYS A 59 3.83 -16.85 1.90
N GLN A 60 4.35 -16.50 3.07
CA GLN A 60 3.59 -16.38 4.32
C GLN A 60 3.45 -14.94 4.77
N THR A 61 4.50 -14.15 4.56
CA THR A 61 4.65 -12.77 5.00
C THR A 61 5.20 -11.91 3.85
N HIS A 62 5.12 -10.58 4.00
CA HIS A 62 5.58 -9.65 2.96
C HIS A 62 7.08 -9.75 2.68
N THR A 63 7.88 -10.16 3.67
CA THR A 63 9.33 -10.32 3.55
C THR A 63 9.75 -11.54 2.73
N ASP A 64 8.83 -12.48 2.47
CA ASP A 64 9.12 -13.64 1.62
C ASP A 64 9.12 -13.28 0.13
N CYS A 65 8.57 -12.12 -0.22
CA CYS A 65 8.46 -11.61 -1.59
C CYS A 65 9.65 -10.73 -1.94
N LYS A 66 9.98 -10.65 -3.24
CA LYS A 66 11.17 -9.92 -3.71
C LYS A 66 10.82 -8.47 -4.05
N GLY A 67 11.76 -7.56 -3.79
CA GLY A 67 11.64 -6.17 -4.19
C GLY A 67 10.43 -5.48 -3.54
N ALA A 68 9.53 -4.94 -4.37
CA ALA A 68 8.35 -4.20 -3.92
C ALA A 68 7.09 -5.08 -3.76
N GLU A 69 7.16 -6.37 -4.10
CA GLU A 69 6.02 -7.28 -4.00
C GLU A 69 5.61 -7.54 -2.56
N ARG A 70 4.30 -7.75 -2.35
CA ARG A 70 3.70 -8.06 -1.07
C ARG A 70 3.00 -9.41 -1.12
N CYS A 71 2.89 -10.05 0.04
CA CYS A 71 2.25 -11.35 0.14
C CYS A 71 0.74 -11.19 0.28
N CYS A 72 0.02 -11.51 -0.79
CA CYS A 72 -1.42 -11.30 -0.95
C CYS A 72 -2.17 -12.62 -1.04
N PHE A 73 -3.38 -12.68 -0.50
CA PHE A 73 -4.27 -13.82 -0.73
C PHE A 73 -5.05 -13.60 -2.02
N SER A 74 -4.78 -14.39 -3.04
CA SER A 74 -5.39 -14.25 -4.37
C SER A 74 -5.40 -15.61 -5.08
N GLY A 75 -6.51 -15.97 -5.70
CA GLY A 75 -6.63 -17.25 -6.42
C GLY A 75 -6.48 -18.45 -5.49
N CYS A 76 -7.15 -18.41 -4.33
CA CYS A 76 -7.15 -19.47 -3.30
C CYS A 76 -5.81 -19.80 -2.62
N ARG A 77 -4.77 -18.96 -2.79
CA ARG A 77 -3.49 -19.14 -2.09
C ARG A 77 -2.78 -17.80 -1.86
N LYS A 78 -1.81 -17.79 -0.95
CA LYS A 78 -0.90 -16.65 -0.79
C LYS A 78 0.10 -16.60 -1.95
N ARG A 79 0.22 -15.44 -2.59
CA ARG A 79 1.11 -15.17 -3.73
C ARG A 79 1.80 -13.81 -3.56
N CYS A 80 2.98 -13.68 -4.14
CA CYS A 80 3.65 -12.38 -4.22
C CYS A 80 3.05 -11.59 -5.39
N LEU A 81 2.52 -10.41 -5.10
CA LEU A 81 1.93 -9.50 -6.07
C LEU A 81 2.48 -8.10 -5.85
N LEU A 82 2.64 -7.33 -6.92
CA LEU A 82 2.91 -5.90 -6.76
C LEU A 82 1.69 -5.23 -6.12
N PRO A 83 1.91 -4.36 -5.13
CA PRO A 83 0.81 -3.62 -4.51
C PRO A 83 0.17 -2.69 -5.54
N LEU A 84 -1.09 -2.30 -5.30
CA LEU A 84 -1.73 -1.25 -6.08
C LEU A 84 -0.94 0.05 -5.86
N LEU A 85 -0.63 0.73 -6.96
CA LEU A 85 -0.06 2.07 -6.95
C LEU A 85 -1.09 3.04 -7.51
N ASP A 86 -0.82 4.33 -7.40
CA ASP A 86 -1.64 5.33 -8.07
C ASP A 86 -1.68 5.07 -9.58
N LYS A 87 -2.90 5.08 -10.13
CA LYS A 87 -3.17 4.75 -11.53
C LYS A 87 -3.51 6.04 -12.27
N SER A 88 -2.56 6.95 -12.39
CA SER A 88 -2.80 8.23 -13.05
C SER A 88 -2.78 8.10 -14.59
N GLY A 89 -3.72 8.76 -15.27
CA GLY A 89 -3.75 8.87 -16.73
C GLY A 89 -4.68 7.87 -17.45
N PRO A 90 -4.90 8.06 -18.78
CA PRO A 90 -5.76 7.21 -19.59
C PRO A 90 -5.04 5.95 -20.07
N CYS A 91 -5.82 4.98 -20.58
CA CYS A 91 -5.28 3.82 -21.28
C CYS A 91 -4.41 4.23 -22.48
N PRO A 92 -3.27 3.56 -22.72
CA PRO A 92 -2.44 3.82 -23.89
C PRO A 92 -3.19 3.52 -25.19
N PRO A 93 -2.92 4.26 -26.28
CA PRO A 93 -3.56 4.04 -27.56
C PRO A 93 -3.24 2.62 -28.08
N PHE A 94 -4.24 1.99 -28.68
CA PHE A 94 -4.13 0.64 -29.23
C PHE A 94 -4.79 0.58 -30.61
N ASN A 95 -4.22 -0.23 -31.50
CA ASN A 95 -4.76 -0.42 -32.84
C ASN A 95 -5.64 -1.68 -32.89
N GLU A 96 -6.95 -1.47 -32.93
CA GLU A 96 -7.95 -2.55 -32.97
C GLU A 96 -7.84 -3.44 -34.21
N THR A 97 -7.22 -2.98 -35.31
CA THR A 97 -7.02 -3.81 -36.51
C THR A 97 -6.07 -4.99 -36.27
N LEU A 98 -5.34 -4.98 -35.15
CA LEU A 98 -4.46 -6.07 -34.73
C LEU A 98 -5.22 -7.23 -34.08
N CYS A 99 -6.52 -7.07 -33.82
CA CYS A 99 -7.33 -8.12 -33.23
C CYS A 99 -7.71 -9.15 -34.31
N THR A 100 -6.93 -10.22 -34.40
CA THR A 100 -7.10 -11.27 -35.41
C THR A 100 -8.02 -12.42 -34.95
N ASP A 101 -8.41 -12.46 -33.68
CA ASP A 101 -9.17 -13.57 -33.10
C ASP A 101 -10.55 -13.11 -32.57
N PRO A 102 -11.67 -13.54 -33.20
CA PRO A 102 -13.02 -13.34 -32.68
C PRO A 102 -13.38 -14.30 -31.53
N GLY A 103 -12.55 -15.31 -31.27
CA GLY A 103 -12.77 -16.35 -30.27
C GLY A 103 -12.47 -15.89 -28.85
N GLY A 104 -13.41 -15.18 -28.24
CA GLY A 104 -13.62 -15.06 -26.78
C GLY A 104 -12.43 -15.33 -25.88
N GLN A 105 -11.41 -14.46 -25.90
CA GLN A 105 -10.36 -14.49 -24.89
C GLN A 105 -10.97 -14.08 -23.54
N LEU A 106 -10.71 -14.89 -22.51
CA LEU A 106 -11.13 -14.54 -21.15
C LEU A 106 -10.50 -13.19 -20.76
N PRO A 107 -11.29 -12.31 -20.11
CA PRO A 107 -10.79 -11.06 -19.60
C PRO A 107 -9.75 -11.32 -18.51
N GLU A 108 -8.64 -10.61 -18.55
CA GLU A 108 -7.64 -10.61 -17.49
C GLU A 108 -8.05 -9.69 -16.33
N CYS A 109 -8.97 -8.76 -16.56
CA CYS A 109 -9.49 -7.85 -15.56
C CYS A 109 -10.90 -7.39 -15.91
N HIS A 110 -11.61 -6.83 -14.93
CA HIS A 110 -12.88 -6.13 -15.13
C HIS A 110 -12.82 -4.68 -14.65
N ARG A 111 -11.92 -4.39 -13.71
CA ARG A 111 -11.71 -3.10 -13.06
C ARG A 111 -10.23 -2.91 -12.74
N ASP A 112 -9.86 -1.67 -12.50
CA ASP A 112 -8.47 -1.26 -12.28
C ASP A 112 -7.87 -1.87 -11.01
N GLU A 113 -8.68 -2.13 -9.97
CA GLU A 113 -8.21 -2.71 -8.71
C GLU A 113 -7.78 -4.18 -8.84
N GLN A 114 -8.07 -4.81 -9.99
CA GLN A 114 -7.58 -6.16 -10.32
C GLN A 114 -6.19 -6.12 -10.96
N CYS A 115 -5.74 -4.95 -11.42
CA CYS A 115 -4.46 -4.78 -12.08
C CYS A 115 -3.37 -4.38 -11.07
N PRO A 116 -2.25 -5.10 -11.01
CA PRO A 116 -1.17 -4.80 -10.07
C PRO A 116 -0.41 -3.51 -10.42
N GLY A 117 0.24 -2.91 -9.43
CA GLY A 117 1.01 -1.68 -9.64
C GLY A 117 0.16 -0.53 -10.16
N ALA A 118 0.73 0.25 -11.08
CA ALA A 118 0.11 1.44 -11.67
C ALA A 118 -0.71 1.14 -12.95
N THR A 119 -0.85 -0.13 -13.33
CA THR A 119 -1.57 -0.53 -14.57
C THR A 119 -3.09 -0.47 -14.40
N ARG A 120 -3.82 -0.22 -15.49
CA ARG A 120 -5.29 -0.11 -15.50
C ARG A 120 -5.92 -1.20 -16.34
N CYS A 121 -7.19 -1.49 -16.09
CA CYS A 121 -7.95 -2.44 -16.88
C CYS A 121 -8.44 -1.76 -18.16
N CYS A 122 -7.74 -2.04 -19.25
CA CYS A 122 -7.96 -1.40 -20.54
C CYS A 122 -8.62 -2.35 -21.53
N LYS A 123 -9.56 -1.82 -22.32
CA LYS A 123 -10.15 -2.55 -23.44
C LYS A 123 -9.27 -2.40 -24.68
N ARG A 124 -8.57 -3.46 -25.03
CA ARG A 124 -7.89 -3.64 -26.31
C ARG A 124 -8.62 -4.75 -27.08
N CYS A 125 -7.92 -5.76 -27.59
CA CYS A 125 -8.62 -6.95 -28.10
C CYS A 125 -9.44 -7.65 -27.00
N ARG A 126 -8.91 -7.69 -25.77
CA ARG A 126 -9.59 -8.15 -24.56
C ARG A 126 -9.42 -7.12 -23.43
N TRP A 127 -10.04 -7.39 -22.29
CA TRP A 127 -9.75 -6.64 -21.07
C TRP A 127 -8.42 -7.12 -20.51
N GLU A 128 -7.43 -6.24 -20.44
CA GLU A 128 -6.08 -6.55 -19.97
C GLU A 128 -5.48 -5.38 -19.20
N CYS A 129 -4.52 -5.68 -18.32
CA CYS A 129 -3.83 -4.68 -17.53
C CYS A 129 -2.75 -3.99 -18.37
N ALA A 130 -2.86 -2.68 -18.55
CA ALA A 130 -1.98 -1.87 -19.40
C ALA A 130 -1.59 -0.54 -18.79
#